data_AF-A0A1G9JJ52-F1
#
_entry.id   AF-A0A1G9JJ52-F1
#
_cell.length_a   1.000
_cell.length_b   1.000
_cell.length_c   1.000
_cell.angle_alpha   90.00
_cell.angle_beta   90.00
_cell.angle_gamma   90.00
#
_symmetry.space_group_name_H-M   'P 1'
#
loop_
_entity.id
_entity.type
_entity.pdbx_description
1 polymer ?
#
loop_
_entity_poly.entity_id
_entity_poly.type
_entity_poly.pdbx_seq_one_letter_code
_entity_poly.pdbx_strand_id
1 'polypeptide(L)'
;MESVHQSGVGSLTRRYRRHAGAVLVLIAWWGFGNLYEAIVLMPLLWRLPPGSLPGEFVLGSPVFYFVPAGVALLVLAWTLVIRVYQDPGSRRAVLRTAVLVTIAAAGTGIMVSAVNPTFRDPAASMVEVHTAVVMWEAANAVRLVLAVAAAVSLLRWLASASDTER
;
A
#
# COMPACT_ATOMS: atom_id res chain seq x y z
N MET A 1 31.76 0.08 28.51
CA MET A 1 30.44 0.62 28.93
C MET A 1 29.46 0.61 27.76
N GLU A 2 29.22 -0.54 27.13
CA GLU A 2 28.38 -0.66 25.91
C GLU A 2 27.12 -1.51 26.09
N SER A 3 26.88 -2.12 27.26
CA SER A 3 25.82 -3.13 27.44
C SER A 3 24.43 -2.59 27.83
N VAL A 4 24.26 -1.30 28.07
CA VAL A 4 22.99 -0.76 28.63
C VAL A 4 21.98 -0.37 27.55
N HIS A 5 22.38 -0.17 26.29
CA HIS A 5 21.48 0.35 25.25
C HIS A 5 20.68 -0.71 24.47
N GLN A 6 21.02 -2.00 24.58
CA GLN A 6 20.41 -3.04 23.76
C GLN A 6 19.11 -3.63 24.34
N SER A 7 18.87 -3.52 25.65
CA SER A 7 17.68 -4.11 26.30
C SER A 7 16.36 -3.40 25.99
N GLY A 8 16.39 -2.15 25.50
CA GLY A 8 15.18 -1.34 25.24
C GLY A 8 14.39 -1.75 23.98
N VAL A 9 15.08 -2.13 22.91
CA VAL A 9 14.49 -2.33 21.56
C VAL A 9 13.59 -3.58 21.49
N GLY A 10 14.00 -4.68 22.14
CA GLY A 10 13.21 -5.91 22.20
C GLY A 10 11.85 -5.73 22.89
N SER A 11 11.83 -4.97 24.00
CA SER A 11 10.59 -4.73 24.77
C SER A 11 9.54 -3.90 24.01
N LEU A 12 9.98 -2.91 23.23
CA LEU A 12 9.12 -2.01 22.47
C LEU A 12 8.50 -2.70 21.25
N THR A 13 9.28 -3.51 20.55
CA THR A 13 8.77 -4.26 19.41
C THR A 13 7.70 -5.26 19.84
N ARG A 14 7.93 -5.93 20.97
CA ARG A 14 6.93 -6.84 21.57
C ARG A 14 5.63 -6.11 21.93
N ARG A 15 5.72 -4.87 22.45
CA ARG A 15 4.57 -4.00 22.75
C ARG A 15 3.77 -3.61 21.49
N TYR A 16 4.43 -3.35 20.37
CA TYR A 16 3.77 -2.87 19.14
C TYR A 16 3.55 -3.94 18.07
N ARG A 17 3.90 -5.19 18.32
CA ARG A 17 3.75 -6.33 17.40
C ARG A 17 2.34 -6.46 16.80
N ARG A 18 1.30 -6.28 17.61
CA ARG A 18 -0.10 -6.34 17.11
C ARG A 18 -0.41 -5.22 16.13
N HIS A 19 0.07 -4.01 16.41
CA HIS A 19 -0.12 -2.85 15.54
C HIS A 19 0.65 -3.04 14.22
N ALA A 20 1.90 -3.47 14.30
CA ALA A 20 2.72 -3.81 13.14
C ALA A 20 2.07 -4.93 12.30
N GLY A 21 1.53 -5.96 12.95
CA GLY A 21 0.78 -7.03 12.30
C GLY A 21 -0.45 -6.52 11.56
N ALA A 22 -1.23 -5.62 12.15
CA ALA A 22 -2.36 -4.98 11.49
C ALA A 22 -1.93 -4.18 10.26
N VAL A 23 -0.83 -3.42 10.35
CA VAL A 23 -0.25 -2.72 9.20
C VAL A 23 0.18 -3.70 8.11
N LEU A 24 0.84 -4.80 8.44
CA LEU A 24 1.25 -5.82 7.46
C LEU A 24 0.04 -6.48 6.77
N VAL A 25 -1.01 -6.80 7.52
CA VAL A 25 -2.26 -7.35 6.95
C VAL A 25 -2.87 -6.38 5.97
N LEU A 26 -2.91 -5.09 6.29
CA LEU A 26 -3.45 -4.08 5.38
C LEU A 26 -2.55 -3.83 4.16
N ILE A 27 -1.22 -3.89 4.31
CA ILE A 27 -0.29 -3.86 3.16
C ILE A 27 -0.56 -5.06 2.25
N ALA A 28 -0.73 -6.26 2.81
CA ALA A 28 -1.01 -7.46 2.04
C ALA A 28 -2.38 -7.40 1.35
N TRP A 29 -3.43 -6.96 2.05
CA TRP A 29 -4.77 -6.76 1.49
C TRP A 29 -4.76 -5.77 0.33
N TRP A 30 -4.11 -4.63 0.53
CA TRP A 30 -3.99 -3.60 -0.49
C TRP A 30 -3.14 -4.08 -1.68
N GLY A 31 -2.02 -4.76 -1.41
CA GLY A 31 -1.18 -5.39 -2.45
C GLY A 31 -1.94 -6.45 -3.26
N PHE A 32 -2.78 -7.26 -2.62
CA PHE A 32 -3.66 -8.21 -3.30
C PHE A 32 -4.63 -7.50 -4.23
N GLY A 33 -5.23 -6.37 -3.82
CA GLY A 33 -6.08 -5.55 -4.69
C GLY A 33 -5.35 -5.08 -5.95
N ASN A 34 -4.14 -4.53 -5.79
CA ASN A 34 -3.30 -4.11 -6.93
C ASN A 34 -2.94 -5.30 -7.84
N LEU A 35 -2.65 -6.48 -7.27
CA LEU A 35 -2.34 -7.68 -8.05
C LEU A 35 -3.56 -8.20 -8.82
N TYR A 36 -4.74 -8.19 -8.19
CA TYR A 36 -6.00 -8.53 -8.83
C TYR A 36 -6.30 -7.58 -9.99
N GLU A 37 -6.07 -6.28 -9.83
CA GLU A 37 -6.24 -5.31 -10.91
C GLU A 37 -5.35 -5.66 -12.11
N ALA A 38 -4.07 -5.97 -11.89
CA ALA A 38 -3.14 -6.30 -12.97
C ALA A 38 -3.48 -7.62 -13.69
N ILE A 39 -3.87 -8.65 -12.94
CA ILE A 39 -4.02 -10.00 -13.51
C ILE A 39 -5.43 -10.23 -14.06
N VAL A 40 -6.44 -9.57 -13.48
CA VAL A 40 -7.85 -9.83 -13.80
C VAL A 40 -8.49 -8.63 -14.46
N LEU A 41 -8.43 -7.45 -13.83
CA LEU A 41 -9.22 -6.30 -14.27
C LEU A 41 -8.66 -5.68 -15.55
N MET A 42 -7.36 -5.39 -15.61
CA MET A 42 -6.74 -4.74 -16.76
C MET A 42 -6.82 -5.59 -18.05
N PRO A 43 -6.56 -6.92 -18.02
CA PRO A 43 -6.76 -7.77 -19.20
C PRO A 43 -8.22 -7.83 -19.66
N LEU A 44 -9.18 -7.72 -18.72
CA LEU A 44 -10.60 -7.61 -19.05
C LEU A 44 -10.90 -6.27 -19.73
N LEU A 45 -10.47 -5.15 -19.15
CA LEU A 45 -10.71 -3.81 -19.70
C LEU A 45 -10.10 -3.62 -21.09
N TRP A 46 -8.97 -4.28 -21.37
CA TRP A 46 -8.35 -4.27 -22.70
C TRP A 46 -9.31 -4.74 -23.81
N ARG A 47 -10.26 -5.61 -23.47
CA ARG A 47 -11.19 -6.26 -24.40
C ARG A 47 -12.59 -5.65 -24.39
N LEU A 48 -12.90 -4.79 -23.42
CA LEU A 48 -14.22 -4.19 -23.27
C LEU A 48 -14.32 -2.87 -24.03
N PRO A 49 -15.51 -2.50 -24.51
CA PRO A 49 -15.71 -1.19 -25.10
C PRO A 49 -15.56 -0.07 -24.05
N PRO A 50 -15.26 1.17 -24.48
CA PRO A 50 -15.21 2.34 -23.61
C PRO A 50 -16.51 2.52 -22.84
N GLY A 51 -16.43 3.02 -21.59
CA GLY A 51 -17.61 3.21 -20.73
C GLY A 51 -18.16 1.94 -20.07
N SER A 52 -17.48 0.80 -20.17
CA SER A 52 -17.95 -0.47 -19.56
C SER A 52 -17.76 -0.56 -18.04
N LEU A 53 -16.94 0.32 -17.43
CA LEU A 53 -16.73 0.32 -15.98
C LEU A 53 -17.86 1.06 -15.27
N PRO A 54 -18.46 0.48 -14.19
CA PRO A 54 -19.42 1.19 -13.36
C PRO A 54 -18.79 2.40 -12.66
N GLY A 55 -19.66 3.27 -12.13
CA GLY A 55 -19.27 4.44 -11.35
C GLY A 55 -18.34 4.10 -10.18
N GLU A 56 -17.47 5.05 -9.84
CA GLU A 56 -16.31 4.83 -8.96
C GLU A 56 -16.66 4.36 -7.54
N PHE A 57 -17.79 4.77 -6.99
CA PHE A 57 -18.23 4.41 -5.63
C PHE A 57 -19.48 3.55 -5.62
N VAL A 58 -19.76 2.85 -6.72
CA VAL A 58 -20.89 1.92 -6.83
C VAL A 58 -20.47 0.52 -6.38
N LEU A 59 -21.42 -0.25 -5.83
CA LEU A 59 -21.23 -1.67 -5.53
C LEU A 59 -20.67 -2.41 -6.76
N GLY A 60 -19.54 -3.08 -6.57
CA GLY A 60 -18.80 -3.75 -7.66
C GLY A 60 -17.60 -2.96 -8.18
N SER A 61 -17.47 -1.67 -7.84
CA SER A 61 -16.24 -0.92 -8.09
C SER A 61 -15.14 -1.33 -7.10
N PRO A 62 -13.92 -1.65 -7.56
CA PRO A 62 -12.79 -1.91 -6.68
C PRO A 62 -12.53 -0.78 -5.69
N VAL A 63 -12.68 0.47 -6.13
CA VAL A 63 -12.44 1.67 -5.31
C VAL A 63 -13.33 1.68 -4.06
N PHE A 64 -14.58 1.22 -4.16
CA PHE A 64 -15.50 1.10 -3.03
C PHE A 64 -14.96 0.20 -1.91
N TYR A 65 -14.27 -0.89 -2.27
CA TYR A 65 -13.74 -1.86 -1.30
C TYR A 65 -12.32 -1.54 -0.82
N PHE A 66 -11.50 -0.90 -1.66
CA PHE A 66 -10.07 -0.68 -1.35
C PHE A 66 -9.78 0.68 -0.72
N VAL A 67 -10.60 1.72 -0.94
CA VAL A 67 -10.37 3.05 -0.33
C VAL A 67 -10.43 3.00 1.21
N PRO A 68 -11.43 2.37 1.86
CA PRO A 68 -11.45 2.29 3.32
C PRO A 68 -10.22 1.59 3.89
N ALA A 69 -9.76 0.53 3.23
CA ALA A 69 -8.55 -0.19 3.61
C ALA A 69 -7.28 0.67 3.44
N GLY A 70 -7.18 1.44 2.36
CA GLY A 70 -6.08 2.38 2.12
C GLY A 70 -6.01 3.50 3.18
N VAL A 71 -7.17 4.07 3.56
CA VAL A 71 -7.25 5.07 4.63
C VAL A 71 -6.84 4.47 5.97
N ALA A 72 -7.36 3.29 6.31
CA ALA A 72 -6.99 2.59 7.54
C ALA A 72 -5.47 2.29 7.58
N LEU A 73 -4.90 1.88 6.45
CA LEU A 73 -3.47 1.59 6.33
C LEU A 73 -2.62 2.84 6.61
N LEU A 74 -2.98 3.99 6.00
CA LEU A 74 -2.29 5.26 6.24
C LEU A 74 -2.33 5.67 7.71
N VAL A 75 -3.52 5.62 8.32
CA VAL A 75 -3.72 5.97 9.73
C VAL A 75 -2.90 5.07 10.64
N LEU A 76 -2.95 3.75 10.45
CA LEU A 76 -2.18 2.82 11.27
C LEU A 76 -0.66 2.97 11.07
N ALA A 77 -0.20 3.14 9.84
CA ALA A 77 1.23 3.35 9.57
C ALA A 77 1.77 4.61 10.28
N TRP A 78 1.07 5.74 10.19
CA TRP A 78 1.50 6.99 10.82
C TRP A 78 1.32 6.99 12.34
N THR A 79 0.23 6.40 12.85
CA THR A 79 0.08 6.25 14.31
C THR A 79 1.14 5.33 14.90
N LEU A 80 1.62 4.33 14.16
CA LEU A 80 2.77 3.51 14.57
C LEU A 80 4.05 4.36 14.64
N VAL A 81 4.32 5.24 13.65
CA VAL A 81 5.45 6.19 13.69
C VAL A 81 5.41 7.05 14.96
N ILE A 82 4.24 7.61 15.30
CA ILE A 82 4.07 8.45 16.49
C ILE A 82 4.35 7.64 17.77
N ARG A 83 3.86 6.40 17.84
CA ARG A 83 4.02 5.53 19.03
C ARG A 83 5.46 5.07 19.27
N VAL A 84 6.26 4.95 18.20
CA VAL A 84 7.68 4.57 18.31
C VAL A 84 8.62 5.78 18.33
N TYR A 85 8.09 7.01 18.35
CA TYR A 85 8.87 8.25 18.18
C TYR A 85 10.00 8.41 19.19
N GLN A 86 9.80 7.98 20.43
CA GLN A 86 10.80 8.10 21.51
C GLN A 86 11.97 7.10 21.39
N ASP A 87 11.97 6.21 20.40
CA ASP A 87 13.04 5.25 20.15
C ASP A 87 13.69 5.48 18.77
N PRO A 88 14.85 6.17 18.71
CA PRO A 88 15.53 6.49 17.45
C PRO A 88 15.89 5.28 16.60
N GLY A 89 16.22 4.14 17.24
CA GLY A 89 16.63 2.91 16.54
C GLY A 89 15.47 2.26 15.78
N SER A 90 14.29 2.22 16.39
CA SER A 90 13.05 1.70 15.78
C SER A 90 12.42 2.66 14.76
N ARG A 91 12.62 3.97 14.92
CA ARG A 91 11.92 5.00 14.15
C ARG A 91 12.20 4.94 12.65
N ARG A 92 13.43 4.66 12.22
CA ARG A 92 13.82 4.77 10.81
C ARG A 92 13.06 3.79 9.91
N ALA A 93 12.94 2.53 10.32
CA ALA A 93 12.26 1.49 9.54
C ALA A 93 10.74 1.69 9.51
N VAL A 94 10.14 2.08 10.64
CA VAL A 94 8.70 2.40 10.72
C VAL A 94 8.36 3.65 9.90
N LEU A 95 9.18 4.70 9.99
CA LEU A 95 9.02 5.91 9.18
C LEU A 95 9.15 5.60 7.68
N ARG A 96 10.15 4.82 7.28
CA ARG A 96 10.31 4.39 5.89
C ARG A 96 9.06 3.63 5.40
N THR A 97 8.51 2.75 6.22
CA THR A 97 7.26 2.03 5.92
C THR A 97 6.11 3.01 5.66
N ALA A 98 5.89 3.97 6.58
CA ALA A 98 4.82 4.96 6.44
C ALA A 98 5.00 5.86 5.20
N VAL A 99 6.23 6.28 4.90
CA VAL A 99 6.53 7.08 3.70
C VAL A 99 6.25 6.29 2.43
N LEU A 100 6.71 5.04 2.33
CA LEU A 100 6.47 4.19 1.16
C LEU A 100 4.98 3.96 0.92
N VAL A 101 4.22 3.65 1.98
CA VAL A 101 2.76 3.53 1.93
C VAL A 101 2.12 4.84 1.47
N THR A 102 2.60 5.98 1.97
CA THR A 102 2.07 7.31 1.59
C THR A 102 2.28 7.61 0.12
N ILE A 103 3.47 7.33 -0.41
CA ILE A 103 3.78 7.50 -1.83
C ILE A 103 2.90 6.58 -2.69
N ALA A 104 2.72 5.33 -2.28
CA ALA A 104 1.89 4.37 -3.00
C ALA A 104 0.40 4.76 -3.00
N ALA A 105 -0.11 5.26 -1.87
CA ALA A 105 -1.47 5.78 -1.75
C ALA A 105 -1.69 7.05 -2.58
N ALA A 106 -0.73 7.98 -2.57
CA ALA A 106 -0.76 9.18 -3.41
C ALA A 106 -0.77 8.81 -4.90
N GLY A 107 0.08 7.87 -5.32
CA GLY A 107 0.07 7.34 -6.68
C GLY A 107 -1.29 6.74 -7.07
N THR A 108 -1.96 6.05 -6.14
CA THR A 108 -3.32 5.54 -6.37
C THR A 108 -4.31 6.67 -6.59
N GLY A 109 -4.29 7.72 -5.76
CA GLY A 109 -5.15 8.89 -5.94
C GLY A 109 -4.93 9.60 -7.27
N ILE A 110 -3.68 9.72 -7.71
CA ILE A 110 -3.33 10.29 -9.02
C ILE A 110 -3.91 9.42 -10.15
N MET A 111 -3.72 8.10 -10.10
CA MET A 111 -4.22 7.21 -11.15
C MET A 111 -5.75 7.15 -11.19
N VAL A 112 -6.39 7.13 -10.01
CA VAL A 112 -7.84 7.21 -9.86
C VAL A 112 -8.40 8.51 -10.46
N SER A 113 -7.73 9.63 -10.28
CA SER A 113 -8.20 10.92 -10.82
C SER A 113 -7.85 11.13 -12.31
N ALA A 114 -6.71 10.64 -12.77
CA ALA A 114 -6.19 10.95 -14.10
C ALA A 114 -6.48 9.88 -15.17
N VAL A 115 -6.57 8.60 -14.79
CA VAL A 115 -6.66 7.47 -15.75
C VAL A 115 -8.01 6.77 -15.69
N ASN A 116 -8.56 6.63 -14.48
CA ASN A 116 -9.85 5.99 -14.24
C ASN A 116 -11.05 6.62 -14.96
N PRO A 117 -11.10 7.95 -15.23
CA PRO A 117 -12.16 8.53 -16.05
C PRO A 117 -12.21 7.97 -17.47
N THR A 118 -11.07 7.72 -18.10
CA THR A 118 -10.99 7.18 -19.48
C THR A 118 -11.70 5.85 -19.62
N PHE A 119 -11.62 4.97 -18.61
CA PHE A 119 -12.31 3.69 -18.67
C PHE A 119 -13.83 3.78 -18.55
N ARG A 120 -14.33 4.92 -18.05
CA ARG A 120 -15.76 5.19 -17.81
C ARG A 120 -16.38 6.08 -18.86
N ASP A 121 -15.57 6.72 -19.70
CA ASP A 121 -16.04 7.58 -20.76
C ASP A 121 -16.48 6.75 -21.97
N PRO A 122 -17.78 6.71 -22.32
CA PRO A 122 -18.25 6.03 -23.52
C PRO A 122 -17.84 6.73 -24.82
N ALA A 123 -17.40 8.00 -24.75
CA ALA A 123 -16.91 8.75 -25.90
C ALA A 123 -15.41 8.53 -26.16
N ALA A 124 -14.67 7.92 -25.22
CA ALA A 124 -13.27 7.61 -25.42
C ALA A 124 -13.07 6.61 -26.57
N SER A 125 -11.95 6.72 -27.25
CA SER A 125 -11.53 5.76 -28.27
C SER A 125 -10.89 4.52 -27.64
N MET A 126 -10.87 3.42 -28.39
CA MET A 126 -10.16 2.20 -27.96
C MET A 126 -8.66 2.44 -27.74
N VAL A 127 -8.05 3.35 -28.52
CA VAL A 127 -6.64 3.70 -28.36
C VAL A 127 -6.41 4.37 -27.00
N GLU A 128 -7.26 5.32 -26.61
CA GLU A 128 -7.17 5.98 -25.30
C GLU A 128 -7.36 4.99 -24.15
N VAL A 129 -8.29 4.04 -24.28
CA VAL A 129 -8.49 2.97 -23.29
C VAL A 129 -7.23 2.09 -23.19
N HIS A 130 -6.63 1.66 -24.30
CA HIS A 130 -5.41 0.86 -24.29
C HIS A 130 -4.22 1.62 -23.69
N THR A 131 -4.06 2.89 -24.03
CA THR A 131 -3.04 3.76 -23.40
C THR A 131 -3.28 3.86 -21.89
N ALA A 132 -4.53 4.08 -21.47
CA ALA A 132 -4.89 4.14 -20.06
C ALA A 132 -4.61 2.82 -19.33
N VAL A 133 -4.86 1.65 -19.95
CA VAL A 133 -4.52 0.34 -19.37
C VAL A 133 -3.00 0.22 -19.18
N VAL A 134 -2.19 0.56 -20.18
CA VAL A 134 -0.72 0.48 -20.06
C VAL A 134 -0.20 1.41 -18.96
N MET A 135 -0.74 2.64 -18.89
CA MET A 135 -0.40 3.58 -17.81
C MET A 135 -0.81 3.04 -16.44
N TRP A 136 -2.00 2.44 -16.34
CA TRP A 136 -2.48 1.81 -15.11
C TRP A 136 -1.56 0.69 -14.64
N GLU A 137 -1.21 -0.22 -15.54
CA GLU A 137 -0.29 -1.33 -15.27
C GLU A 137 1.08 -0.87 -14.83
N ALA A 138 1.67 0.09 -15.53
CA ALA A 138 2.97 0.66 -15.17
C ALA A 138 2.95 1.27 -13.76
N ALA A 139 1.93 2.07 -13.46
CA ALA A 139 1.76 2.66 -12.13
C ALA A 139 1.45 1.60 -11.06
N ASN A 140 0.71 0.55 -11.42
CA ASN A 140 0.38 -0.56 -10.53
C ASN A 140 1.63 -1.37 -10.14
N ALA A 141 2.52 -1.63 -11.10
CA ALA A 141 3.81 -2.26 -10.83
C ALA A 141 4.65 -1.45 -9.83
N VAL A 142 4.71 -0.13 -9.99
CA VAL A 142 5.39 0.77 -9.03
C VAL A 142 4.74 0.67 -7.65
N ARG A 143 3.40 0.71 -7.57
CA ARG A 143 2.65 0.58 -6.32
C ARG A 143 2.92 -0.74 -5.60
N LEU A 144 2.98 -1.86 -6.34
CA LEU A 144 3.32 -3.18 -5.80
C LEU A 144 4.75 -3.21 -5.25
N VAL A 145 5.73 -2.64 -5.96
CA VAL A 145 7.11 -2.53 -5.47
C VAL A 145 7.19 -1.73 -4.17
N LEU A 146 6.46 -0.61 -4.09
CA LEU A 146 6.37 0.20 -2.87
C LEU A 146 5.73 -0.56 -1.71
N ALA A 147 4.66 -1.32 -1.96
CA ALA A 147 4.01 -2.16 -0.96
C ALA A 147 4.97 -3.23 -0.40
N VAL A 148 5.68 -3.94 -1.28
CA VAL A 148 6.68 -4.95 -0.90
C VAL A 148 7.81 -4.30 -0.11
N ALA A 149 8.33 -3.16 -0.57
CA ALA A 149 9.40 -2.44 0.13
C ALA A 149 8.95 -1.98 1.54
N ALA A 150 7.69 -1.55 1.68
CA ALA A 150 7.10 -1.19 2.97
C ALA A 150 6.99 -2.41 3.89
N ALA A 151 6.45 -3.52 3.40
CA ALA A 151 6.35 -4.77 4.16
C ALA A 151 7.72 -5.28 4.62
N VAL A 152 8.71 -5.31 3.72
CA VAL A 152 10.08 -5.74 4.04
C VAL A 152 10.72 -4.81 5.08
N SER A 153 10.54 -3.49 4.95
CA SER A 153 11.04 -2.53 5.94
C SER A 153 10.46 -2.81 7.34
N LEU A 154 9.16 -3.05 7.42
CA LEU A 154 8.48 -3.33 8.68
C LEU A 154 8.84 -4.71 9.27
N LEU A 155 8.94 -5.74 8.43
CA LEU A 155 9.35 -7.09 8.82
C LEU A 155 10.79 -7.12 9.34
N ARG A 156 11.71 -6.38 8.70
CA ARG A 156 13.10 -6.27 9.18
C ARG A 156 13.15 -5.66 10.57
N TRP A 157 12.38 -4.62 10.84
CA TRP A 157 12.27 -4.06 12.19
C TRP A 157 11.74 -5.08 13.20
N LEU A 158 10.70 -5.85 12.83
CA LEU A 158 10.19 -6.92 13.70
C LEU A 158 11.22 -8.03 13.98
N ALA A 159 12.04 -8.38 12.99
CA ALA A 159 13.07 -9.43 13.10
C ALA A 159 14.29 -8.97 13.91
N SER A 160 14.74 -7.72 13.74
CA SER A 160 15.85 -7.16 14.54
C SER A 160 15.57 -7.20 16.04
N ALA A 161 14.29 -7.16 16.45
CA ALA A 161 13.92 -7.28 17.84
C ALA A 161 13.94 -8.71 18.38
N SER A 162 13.77 -9.73 17.53
CA SER A 162 13.86 -11.14 17.96
C SER A 162 15.31 -11.61 18.09
N ASP A 163 16.24 -11.03 17.34
CA ASP A 163 17.67 -11.40 17.41
C ASP A 163 18.36 -10.86 18.67
N THR A 164 17.81 -9.83 19.32
CA THR A 164 18.34 -9.32 20.60
C THR A 164 17.98 -10.23 21.78
N GLU A 165 17.13 -11.24 21.57
CA GLU A 165 16.66 -12.17 22.62
C GLU A 165 17.40 -13.51 22.64
N ARG A 166 18.31 -13.76 21.68
CA ARG A 166 19.17 -14.95 21.62
C ARG A 166 20.58 -14.61 22.11
#